data_AF-A0A429XSC9-F1
#
_entry.id   AF-A0A429XSC9-F1
#
_cell.length_a   1.000
_cell.length_b   1.000
_cell.length_c   1.000
_cell.angle_alpha   90.00
_cell.angle_beta   90.00
_cell.angle_gamma   90.00
#
_symmetry.space_group_name_H-M   'P 1'
#
loop_
_entity.id
_entity.type
_entity.pdbx_description
1 polymer ?
#
loop_
_entity_poly.entity_id
_entity_poly.type
_entity_poly.pdbx_seq_one_letter_code
_entity_poly.pdbx_strand_id
1 'polypeptide(L)'
;MTFTSKKINIPLSKLIPSMITIMALCLGITSIRYSLDGKFNIAVALIIIAAFLDGIDGRVARLLNSTSEFGAQLDSLADLCSFGVAPAIAVYLWSLKEIPYKGVGWGIVLVYIACSALRLARFNTQIFDHESKNKEVKNNFFIGVPMPFAAGLLLIPLMCSFEIFKSNLLINSYWFIAFYMIFIGLLMISKIPIYSGKKISVPKERVNLFLILSGIVFTGIIFEPWFLLPIIGLLYIILIPIGSIYYYCKIIKNKDIRTTKISVILVIAFVLMTQSNVKASEYNHSDSIHCLNAIKIFEKKYNIPKNFLYLISLVESGRYNNISKTAQPWPWSVNINGRSEYFKSKTELVSALKKYVASGKENFDIGCNQINYKFHKHNFSSIEKMASPYYNVGYSAYYLASNYLKTNNWQEAVAMYHSKNPYHGSKYIKKIKQTAKTSGSLLMALNTSKKSVINKSFNLNSKVISNSNTNSRLISKKSIGIMVYNNSNKYDDIIKIPKELG
;
A
#
# COMPACT_ATOMS: atom_id res chain seq x y z
N MET A 1 -3.13 17.14 59.91
CA MET A 1 -4.20 17.30 58.88
C MET A 1 -4.30 15.99 58.12
N THR A 2 -5.17 15.10 58.55
CA THR A 2 -5.43 13.81 57.91
C THR A 2 -6.33 14.04 56.70
N PHE A 3 -5.77 13.94 55.50
CA PHE A 3 -6.56 13.89 54.27
C PHE A 3 -7.30 12.56 54.23
N THR A 4 -8.50 12.51 54.80
CA THR A 4 -9.43 11.40 54.55
C THR A 4 -9.90 11.51 53.11
N SER A 5 -9.27 10.75 52.21
CA SER A 5 -9.74 10.60 50.83
C SER A 5 -11.11 9.93 50.86
N LYS A 6 -12.16 10.74 50.76
CA LYS A 6 -13.53 10.24 50.58
C LYS A 6 -13.51 9.36 49.33
N LYS A 7 -13.81 8.07 49.44
CA LYS A 7 -13.98 7.18 48.27
C LYS A 7 -15.20 7.67 47.50
N ILE A 8 -14.97 8.50 46.49
CA ILE A 8 -16.01 8.97 45.58
C ILE A 8 -16.22 7.85 44.55
N ASN A 9 -17.29 7.07 44.72
CA ASN A 9 -17.68 6.07 43.73
C ASN A 9 -18.29 6.79 42.52
N ILE A 10 -17.66 6.65 41.35
CA ILE A 10 -18.16 7.18 40.10
C ILE A 10 -19.10 6.12 39.48
N PRO A 11 -20.36 6.46 39.14
CA PRO A 11 -21.27 5.51 38.51
C PRO A 11 -20.75 5.10 37.13
N LEU A 12 -20.87 3.82 36.80
CA LEU A 12 -20.34 3.25 35.55
C LEU A 12 -20.87 3.96 34.30
N SER A 13 -22.12 4.43 34.33
CA SER A 13 -22.73 5.21 33.25
C SER A 13 -21.96 6.47 32.87
N LYS A 14 -21.25 7.08 33.84
CA LYS A 14 -20.42 8.26 33.59
C LYS A 14 -19.07 7.92 32.94
N LEU A 15 -18.65 6.66 32.99
CA LEU A 15 -17.41 6.17 32.37
C LEU A 15 -17.63 5.68 30.94
N ILE A 16 -18.87 5.33 30.56
CA ILE A 16 -19.21 4.78 29.24
C ILE A 16 -18.64 5.60 28.08
N PRO A 17 -18.78 6.94 28.03
CA PRO A 17 -18.24 7.72 26.91
C PRO A 17 -16.72 7.55 26.79
N SER A 18 -15.99 7.72 27.89
CA SER A 18 -14.54 7.56 27.90
C SER A 18 -14.09 6.13 27.57
N MET A 19 -14.87 5.11 27.91
CA MET A 19 -14.60 3.73 27.49
C MET A 19 -14.72 3.58 25.97
N ILE A 20 -15.74 4.17 25.36
CA ILE A 20 -15.92 4.16 23.89
C ILE A 20 -14.75 4.91 23.23
N THR A 21 -14.34 6.06 23.76
CA THR A 21 -13.17 6.81 23.27
C THR A 21 -11.88 5.97 23.33
N ILE A 22 -11.64 5.24 24.43
CA ILE A 22 -10.50 4.32 24.55
C ILE A 22 -10.58 3.19 23.51
N MET A 23 -11.77 2.63 23.28
CA MET A 23 -11.96 1.62 22.24
C MET A 23 -11.64 2.17 20.85
N ALA A 24 -12.10 3.37 20.52
CA ALA A 24 -11.79 4.05 19.26
C ALA A 24 -10.27 4.26 19.10
N LEU A 25 -9.59 4.74 20.15
CA LEU A 25 -8.14 4.90 20.19
C LEU A 25 -7.41 3.56 19.93
N CYS A 26 -7.83 2.48 20.59
CA CYS A 26 -7.25 1.15 20.38
C CYS A 26 -7.40 0.69 18.93
N LEU A 27 -8.54 0.92 18.28
CA LEU A 27 -8.73 0.61 16.86
C LEU A 27 -7.83 1.47 15.97
N GLY A 28 -7.75 2.77 16.25
CA GLY A 28 -6.87 3.71 15.54
C GLY A 28 -5.41 3.29 15.58
N ILE A 29 -4.87 2.98 16.76
CA ILE A 29 -3.48 2.49 16.90
C ILE A 29 -3.31 1.11 16.25
N THR A 30 -4.30 0.21 16.38
CA THR A 30 -4.24 -1.12 15.77
C THR A 30 -4.20 -1.03 14.23
N SER A 31 -4.82 -0.02 13.63
CA SER A 31 -4.71 0.21 12.17
C SER A 31 -3.28 0.45 11.70
N ILE A 32 -2.43 1.07 12.54
CA ILE A 32 -1.01 1.28 12.25
C ILE A 32 -0.30 -0.07 12.15
N ARG A 33 -0.58 -1.00 13.08
CA ARG A 33 -0.05 -2.37 13.03
C ARG A 33 -0.43 -3.06 11.72
N TYR A 34 -1.70 -3.02 11.32
CA TYR A 34 -2.13 -3.63 10.06
C TYR A 34 -1.53 -2.94 8.82
N SER A 35 -1.26 -1.64 8.89
CA SER A 35 -0.54 -0.91 7.85
C SER A 35 0.92 -1.35 7.73
N LEU A 36 1.58 -1.61 8.86
CA LEU A 36 2.95 -2.17 8.88
C LEU A 36 3.00 -3.58 8.28
N ASP A 37 1.95 -4.38 8.52
CA ASP A 37 1.78 -5.72 7.94
C ASP A 37 1.38 -5.68 6.44
N GLY A 38 1.19 -4.50 5.86
CA GLY A 38 0.74 -4.31 4.47
C GLY A 38 -0.74 -4.66 4.23
N LYS A 39 -1.51 -4.93 5.27
CA LYS A 39 -2.95 -5.26 5.21
C LYS A 39 -3.79 -3.98 5.27
N PHE A 40 -3.63 -3.14 4.25
CA PHE A 40 -4.23 -1.80 4.21
C PHE A 40 -5.77 -1.82 4.24
N ASN A 41 -6.43 -2.84 3.68
CA ASN A 41 -7.89 -2.97 3.73
C ASN A 41 -8.39 -3.00 5.19
N ILE A 42 -7.77 -3.83 6.03
CA ILE A 42 -8.14 -3.95 7.45
C ILE A 42 -7.77 -2.66 8.19
N ALA A 43 -6.61 -2.08 7.90
CA ALA A 43 -6.20 -0.83 8.52
C ALA A 43 -7.21 0.30 8.27
N VAL A 44 -7.62 0.50 7.01
CA VAL A 44 -8.61 1.51 6.64
C VAL A 44 -9.97 1.23 7.30
N ALA A 45 -10.41 -0.03 7.32
CA ALA A 45 -11.64 -0.42 8.00
C ALA A 45 -11.62 -0.07 9.49
N LEU A 46 -10.51 -0.33 10.19
CA LEU A 46 -10.35 0.01 11.61
C LEU A 46 -10.42 1.53 11.86
N ILE A 47 -9.84 2.35 10.98
CA ILE A 47 -9.92 3.83 11.08
C ILE A 47 -11.38 4.30 10.89
N ILE A 48 -12.11 3.71 9.94
CA ILE A 48 -13.53 4.03 9.73
C ILE A 48 -14.38 3.64 10.95
N ILE A 49 -14.15 2.45 11.52
CA ILE A 49 -14.87 2.00 12.72
C ILE A 49 -14.52 2.90 13.91
N ALA A 50 -13.25 3.31 14.06
CA ALA A 50 -12.86 4.28 15.08
C ALA A 50 -13.62 5.61 14.92
N ALA A 51 -13.74 6.14 13.69
CA ALA A 51 -14.51 7.34 13.39
C ALA A 51 -16.01 7.21 13.72
N PHE A 52 -16.56 6.01 13.55
CA PHE A 52 -17.94 5.74 13.94
C PHE A 52 -18.13 5.75 15.47
N LEU A 53 -17.21 5.13 16.22
CA LEU A 53 -17.26 5.12 17.69
C LEU A 53 -17.07 6.51 18.30
N ASP A 54 -16.14 7.30 17.76
CA ASP A 54 -15.91 8.71 18.09
C ASP A 54 -17.17 9.58 17.84
N GLY A 55 -17.89 9.33 16.73
CA GLY A 55 -19.17 9.98 16.51
C GLY A 55 -20.26 9.63 17.54
N ILE A 56 -20.14 8.47 18.19
CA ILE A 56 -21.11 7.96 19.18
C ILE A 56 -20.79 8.49 20.58
N ASP A 57 -19.54 8.48 21.03
CA ASP A 57 -19.18 8.80 22.41
C ASP A 57 -19.61 10.23 22.81
N GLY A 58 -19.46 11.21 21.92
CA GLY A 58 -19.88 12.59 22.14
C GLY A 58 -21.40 12.77 22.13
N ARG A 59 -22.16 11.85 21.52
CA ARG A 59 -23.62 11.82 21.64
C ARG A 59 -24.04 11.13 22.94
N VAL A 60 -23.42 10.02 23.28
CA VAL A 60 -23.67 9.27 24.53
C VAL A 60 -23.33 10.12 25.75
N ALA A 61 -22.23 10.87 25.74
CA ALA A 61 -21.85 11.79 26.82
C ALA A 61 -22.93 12.86 27.08
N ARG A 62 -23.54 13.40 26.02
CA ARG A 62 -24.64 14.38 26.12
C ARG A 62 -25.95 13.74 26.57
N LEU A 63 -26.28 12.55 26.07
CA LEU A 63 -27.49 11.82 26.48
C LEU A 63 -27.46 11.42 27.95
N LEU A 64 -26.27 11.06 28.47
CA LEU A 64 -26.09 10.66 29.86
C LEU A 64 -25.77 11.83 30.81
N ASN A 65 -25.79 13.09 30.32
CA ASN A 65 -25.35 14.27 31.06
C ASN A 65 -24.00 14.06 31.77
N SER A 66 -23.07 13.39 31.08
CA SER A 66 -21.77 12.96 31.59
C SER A 66 -20.61 13.55 30.78
N THR A 67 -20.67 14.85 30.52
CA THR A 67 -19.54 15.59 29.96
C THR A 67 -18.52 15.86 31.06
N SER A 68 -17.26 15.45 30.87
CA SER A 68 -16.16 15.72 31.79
C SER A 68 -14.99 16.37 31.06
N GLU A 69 -14.23 17.22 31.75
CA GLU A 69 -13.01 17.85 31.17
C GLU A 69 -11.98 16.79 30.80
N PHE A 70 -11.79 15.78 31.65
CA PHE A 70 -10.91 14.65 31.35
C PHE A 70 -11.35 13.92 30.09
N GLY A 71 -12.65 13.62 29.95
CA GLY A 71 -13.20 12.98 28.75
C GLY A 71 -12.98 13.82 27.48
N ALA A 72 -13.14 15.14 27.56
CA ALA A 72 -12.88 16.04 26.43
C ALA A 72 -11.40 16.09 26.02
N GLN A 73 -10.47 16.02 26.99
CA GLN A 73 -9.03 15.93 26.69
C GLN A 73 -8.67 14.55 26.10
N LEU A 74 -9.29 13.49 26.62
CA LEU A 74 -9.09 12.13 26.12
C LEU A 74 -9.61 11.99 24.67
N ASP A 75 -10.78 12.54 24.38
CA ASP A 75 -11.38 12.65 23.05
C ASP A 75 -10.43 13.34 22.07
N SER A 76 -9.96 14.54 22.45
CA SER A 76 -8.93 15.29 21.71
C SER A 76 -7.64 14.46 21.42
N LEU A 77 -7.12 13.74 22.42
CA LEU A 77 -5.92 12.91 22.22
C LEU A 77 -6.21 11.70 21.33
N ALA A 78 -7.37 11.07 21.52
CA ALA A 78 -7.81 9.91 20.74
C ALA A 78 -8.03 10.27 19.27
N ASP A 79 -8.63 11.43 19.01
CA ASP A 79 -8.76 12.05 17.70
C ASP A 79 -7.40 12.17 17.01
N LEU A 80 -6.43 12.79 17.70
CA LEU A 80 -5.10 13.03 17.14
C LEU A 80 -4.42 11.72 16.71
N CYS A 81 -4.47 10.70 17.57
CA CYS A 81 -3.89 9.40 17.27
C CYS A 81 -4.64 8.66 16.15
N SER A 82 -5.97 8.63 16.20
CA SER A 82 -6.81 7.79 15.32
C SER A 82 -7.02 8.39 13.94
N PHE A 83 -7.03 9.72 13.83
CA PHE A 83 -7.36 10.42 12.58
C PHE A 83 -6.23 11.34 12.09
N GLY A 84 -5.27 11.68 12.93
CA GLY A 84 -4.08 12.45 12.53
C GLY A 84 -2.93 11.53 12.20
N VAL A 85 -2.55 10.69 13.16
CA VAL A 85 -1.35 9.84 13.07
C VAL A 85 -1.62 8.58 12.25
N ALA A 86 -2.63 7.80 12.61
CA ALA A 86 -2.91 6.51 11.97
C ALA A 86 -3.08 6.55 10.44
N PRO A 87 -3.98 7.39 9.87
CA PRO A 87 -4.13 7.46 8.41
C PRO A 87 -2.89 8.04 7.71
N ALA A 88 -2.17 8.98 8.33
CA ALA A 88 -0.95 9.52 7.75
C ALA A 88 0.15 8.46 7.65
N ILE A 89 0.31 7.62 8.68
CA ILE A 89 1.22 6.47 8.65
C ILE A 89 0.77 5.44 7.61
N ALA A 90 -0.52 5.14 7.51
CA ALA A 90 -1.04 4.21 6.51
C ALA A 90 -0.67 4.64 5.09
N VAL A 91 -0.91 5.91 4.73
CA VAL A 91 -0.56 6.46 3.41
C VAL A 91 0.96 6.52 3.20
N TYR A 92 1.73 6.80 4.25
CA TYR A 92 3.20 6.78 4.17
C TYR A 92 3.75 5.40 3.81
N LEU A 93 3.29 4.37 4.53
CA LEU A 93 3.71 2.99 4.31
C LEU A 93 3.24 2.45 2.96
N TRP A 94 2.09 2.91 2.48
CA TRP A 94 1.54 2.54 1.18
C TRP A 94 2.26 3.17 -0.01
N SER A 95 2.57 4.48 0.03
CA SER A 95 3.09 5.20 -1.15
C SER A 95 4.28 6.12 -0.86
N LEU A 96 4.22 6.97 0.18
CA LEU A 96 5.24 8.03 0.35
C LEU A 96 6.63 7.51 0.76
N LYS A 97 6.72 6.29 1.29
CA LYS A 97 8.00 5.62 1.59
C LYS A 97 8.84 5.35 0.32
N GLU A 98 8.20 5.28 -0.85
CA GLU A 98 8.88 5.01 -2.13
C GLU A 98 9.57 6.24 -2.75
N ILE A 99 9.36 7.43 -2.16
CA ILE A 99 10.00 8.67 -2.62
C ILE A 99 11.53 8.50 -2.59
N PRO A 100 12.26 8.73 -3.70
CA PRO A 100 13.70 8.45 -3.79
C PRO A 100 14.55 9.37 -2.89
N TYR A 101 14.02 10.53 -2.51
CA TYR A 101 14.67 11.48 -1.62
C TYR A 101 14.43 11.11 -0.15
N LYS A 102 15.52 10.77 0.55
CA LYS A 102 15.46 10.41 1.96
C LYS A 102 14.78 11.50 2.78
N GLY A 103 13.80 11.12 3.58
CA GLY A 103 13.13 11.99 4.55
C GLY A 103 11.98 12.84 4.03
N VAL A 104 11.84 13.07 2.72
CA VAL A 104 10.77 13.92 2.15
C VAL A 104 9.39 13.36 2.46
N GLY A 105 9.17 12.06 2.20
CA GLY A 105 7.90 11.39 2.51
C GLY A 105 7.53 11.47 3.98
N TRP A 106 8.52 11.39 4.88
CA TRP A 106 8.30 11.52 6.32
C TRP A 106 7.99 12.97 6.72
N GLY A 107 8.68 13.95 6.13
CA GLY A 107 8.39 15.37 6.35
C GLY A 107 6.93 15.73 6.03
N ILE A 108 6.38 15.15 4.96
CA ILE A 108 4.97 15.38 4.57
C ILE A 108 4.00 14.81 5.63
N VAL A 109 4.30 13.63 6.19
CA VAL A 109 3.53 13.04 7.30
C VAL A 109 3.53 13.97 8.51
N LEU A 110 4.70 14.52 8.86
CA LEU A 110 4.83 15.46 9.99
C LEU A 110 4.01 16.72 9.77
N VAL A 111 3.97 17.26 8.54
CA VAL A 111 3.13 18.42 8.20
C VAL A 111 1.65 18.10 8.40
N TYR A 112 1.17 16.95 7.93
CA TYR A 112 -0.23 16.56 8.13
C TYR A 112 -0.60 16.42 9.62
N ILE A 113 0.26 15.78 10.42
CA ILE A 113 0.05 15.61 11.86
C ILE A 113 0.09 16.97 12.57
N ALA A 114 1.01 17.86 12.19
CA ALA A 114 1.07 19.22 12.75
C ALA A 114 -0.19 20.02 12.43
N CYS A 115 -0.69 19.97 11.18
CA CYS A 115 -1.96 20.59 10.81
C CYS A 115 -3.13 20.02 11.63
N SER A 116 -3.13 18.70 11.88
CA SER A 116 -4.14 18.04 12.71
C SER A 116 -4.14 18.56 14.15
N ALA A 117 -2.95 18.62 14.77
CA ALA A 117 -2.80 19.12 16.14
C ALA A 117 -3.18 20.60 16.27
N LEU A 118 -2.75 21.45 15.33
CA LEU A 118 -3.10 22.88 15.31
C LEU A 118 -4.61 23.10 15.18
N ARG A 119 -5.27 22.27 14.37
CA ARG A 119 -6.72 22.32 14.19
C ARG A 119 -7.46 21.99 15.48
N LEU A 120 -7.00 21.00 16.23
CA LEU A 120 -7.57 20.62 17.52
C LEU A 120 -7.33 21.68 18.59
N ALA A 121 -6.12 22.23 18.66
CA ALA A 121 -5.80 23.34 19.55
C ALA A 121 -6.68 24.57 19.28
N ARG A 122 -6.94 24.87 18.00
CA ARG A 122 -7.88 25.93 17.60
C ARG A 122 -9.32 25.60 18.01
N PHE A 123 -9.78 24.37 17.81
CA PHE A 123 -11.13 23.96 18.22
C PHE A 123 -11.33 24.08 19.73
N ASN A 124 -10.33 23.67 20.52
CA ASN A 124 -10.37 23.75 21.99
C ASN A 124 -10.30 25.19 22.52
N THR A 125 -9.74 26.14 21.75
CA THR A 125 -9.62 27.56 22.14
C THR A 125 -10.74 28.45 21.58
N GLN A 126 -11.42 28.07 20.50
CA GLN A 126 -12.49 28.86 19.85
C GLN A 126 -13.87 28.74 20.51
N ILE A 127 -13.96 28.13 21.69
CA ILE A 127 -15.21 27.99 22.47
C ILE A 127 -15.74 29.36 22.95
N PHE A 128 -14.97 30.46 22.82
CA PHE A 128 -15.28 31.76 23.43
C PHE A 128 -15.97 32.84 22.57
N ASP A 129 -16.23 32.64 21.27
CA ASP A 129 -16.80 33.70 20.39
C ASP A 129 -18.33 33.60 20.16
N HIS A 130 -19.11 33.47 21.25
CA HIS A 130 -20.57 33.34 21.18
C HIS A 130 -21.36 34.66 20.99
N GLU A 131 -20.70 35.82 20.90
CA GLU A 131 -21.36 37.15 20.82
C GLU A 131 -21.46 37.74 19.40
N SER A 132 -22.05 37.03 18.44
CA SER A 132 -22.31 37.60 17.11
C SER A 132 -23.77 37.48 16.66
N LYS A 133 -24.28 38.57 16.08
CA LYS A 133 -25.65 38.80 15.55
C LYS A 133 -26.19 37.76 14.54
N ASN A 134 -25.44 36.73 14.16
CA ASN A 134 -25.80 35.69 13.19
C ASN A 134 -25.65 34.26 13.75
N LYS A 135 -26.22 34.00 14.93
CA LYS A 135 -26.07 32.75 15.70
C LYS A 135 -26.59 31.51 14.97
N GLU A 136 -27.68 31.63 14.21
CA GLU A 136 -28.26 30.51 13.46
C GLU A 136 -27.39 30.04 12.29
N VAL A 137 -26.83 30.98 11.52
CA VAL A 137 -25.97 30.63 10.37
C VAL A 137 -24.61 30.13 10.86
N LYS A 138 -24.03 30.69 11.93
CA LYS A 138 -22.78 30.17 12.51
C LYS A 138 -22.94 28.76 13.11
N ASN A 139 -24.08 28.44 13.75
CA ASN A 139 -24.30 27.12 14.37
C ASN A 139 -24.41 25.97 13.35
N ASN A 140 -24.79 26.26 12.11
CA ASN A 140 -24.95 25.26 11.05
C ASN A 140 -23.67 25.00 10.24
N PHE A 141 -22.55 25.68 10.55
CA PHE A 141 -21.30 25.55 9.81
C PHE A 141 -20.11 25.32 10.75
N PHE A 142 -19.23 24.39 10.41
CA PHE A 142 -17.90 24.23 10.97
C PHE A 142 -16.90 25.11 10.23
N ILE A 143 -15.77 25.46 10.85
CA ILE A 143 -14.68 26.16 10.18
C ILE A 143 -13.51 25.19 10.01
N GLY A 144 -13.14 24.87 8.77
CA GLY A 144 -12.17 23.82 8.43
C GLY A 144 -12.77 22.41 8.49
N VAL A 145 -12.27 21.48 7.68
CA VAL A 145 -12.85 20.12 7.47
C VAL A 145 -12.68 19.24 8.69
N PRO A 146 -13.73 18.67 9.36
CA PRO A 146 -13.71 17.53 10.29
C PRO A 146 -12.40 16.77 10.51
N MET A 147 -11.88 16.49 11.71
CA MET A 147 -10.69 15.63 11.80
C MET A 147 -10.97 14.17 11.34
N PRO A 148 -12.08 13.53 11.78
CA PRO A 148 -12.49 12.24 11.22
C PRO A 148 -12.77 12.30 9.71
N PHE A 149 -13.36 13.39 9.21
CA PHE A 149 -13.58 13.57 7.77
C PHE A 149 -12.28 13.77 7.00
N ALA A 150 -11.32 14.50 7.54
CA ALA A 150 -10.01 14.71 6.92
C ALA A 150 -9.22 13.39 6.84
N ALA A 151 -9.34 12.52 7.84
CA ALA A 151 -8.80 11.16 7.76
C ALA A 151 -9.47 10.36 6.64
N GLY A 152 -10.81 10.36 6.56
CA GLY A 152 -11.54 9.70 5.49
C GLY A 152 -11.14 10.22 4.10
N LEU A 153 -11.02 11.54 3.92
CA LEU A 153 -10.55 12.15 2.69
C LEU A 153 -9.11 11.73 2.36
N LEU A 154 -8.19 11.79 3.32
CA LEU A 154 -6.81 11.38 3.12
C LEU A 154 -6.69 9.94 2.61
N LEU A 155 -7.58 9.05 3.05
CA LEU A 155 -7.58 7.64 2.68
C LEU A 155 -8.23 7.35 1.32
N ILE A 156 -8.88 8.32 0.65
CA ILE A 156 -9.54 8.12 -0.66
C ILE A 156 -8.60 7.49 -1.71
N PRO A 157 -7.39 8.01 -1.97
CA PRO A 157 -6.49 7.41 -2.97
C PRO A 157 -6.10 5.97 -2.62
N LEU A 158 -5.92 5.69 -1.33
CA LEU A 158 -5.62 4.34 -0.84
C LEU A 158 -6.81 3.40 -1.05
N MET A 159 -8.04 3.80 -0.72
CA MET A 159 -9.25 3.02 -0.97
C MET A 159 -9.46 2.75 -2.47
N CYS A 160 -9.28 3.78 -3.31
CA CYS A 160 -9.34 3.67 -4.77
C CYS A 160 -8.32 2.67 -5.34
N SER A 161 -7.18 2.46 -4.66
CA SER A 161 -6.15 1.52 -5.08
C SER A 161 -6.55 0.05 -4.92
N PHE A 162 -7.54 -0.25 -4.08
CA PHE A 162 -7.97 -1.62 -3.81
C PHE A 162 -8.73 -2.23 -5.01
N GLU A 163 -9.62 -1.44 -5.64
CA GLU A 163 -10.59 -1.94 -6.62
C GLU A 163 -10.71 -1.08 -7.89
N ILE A 164 -10.84 0.25 -7.76
CA ILE A 164 -11.26 1.14 -8.86
C ILE A 164 -10.13 1.41 -9.87
N PHE A 165 -8.92 1.66 -9.38
CA PHE A 165 -7.84 2.22 -10.19
C PHE A 165 -6.56 1.40 -10.13
N LYS A 166 -6.69 0.07 -10.17
CA LYS A 166 -5.57 -0.89 -10.11
C LYS A 166 -4.45 -0.63 -11.14
N SER A 167 -4.73 0.12 -12.21
CA SER A 167 -3.79 0.46 -13.28
C SER A 167 -3.64 1.96 -13.59
N ASN A 168 -4.16 2.87 -12.75
CA ASN A 168 -4.10 4.30 -13.06
C ASN A 168 -2.76 4.92 -12.61
N LEU A 169 -1.99 5.49 -13.55
CA LEU A 169 -0.66 6.05 -13.29
C LEU A 169 -0.70 7.24 -12.32
N LEU A 170 -1.78 8.04 -12.33
CA LEU A 170 -1.89 9.26 -11.52
C LEU A 170 -1.99 8.95 -10.02
N ILE A 171 -2.82 7.97 -9.65
CA ILE A 171 -3.04 7.59 -8.23
C ILE A 171 -1.83 6.84 -7.67
N ASN A 172 -1.05 6.16 -8.55
CA ASN A 172 0.18 5.49 -8.17
C ASN A 172 1.40 6.44 -8.10
N SER A 173 1.25 7.70 -8.48
CA SER A 173 2.32 8.69 -8.38
C SER A 173 2.48 9.17 -6.94
N TYR A 174 3.60 8.85 -6.31
CA TYR A 174 3.91 9.29 -4.94
C TYR A 174 3.94 10.83 -4.80
N TRP A 175 4.21 11.58 -5.88
CA TRP A 175 4.16 13.04 -5.88
C TRP A 175 2.73 13.58 -5.80
N PHE A 176 1.78 12.92 -6.47
CA PHE A 176 0.37 13.26 -6.37
C PHE A 176 -0.14 13.01 -4.95
N ILE A 177 0.19 11.85 -4.36
CA ILE A 177 -0.18 11.52 -2.97
C ILE A 177 0.46 12.49 -1.97
N ALA A 178 1.72 12.90 -2.20
CA ALA A 178 2.40 13.90 -1.38
C ALA A 178 1.65 15.24 -1.38
N PHE A 179 1.32 15.76 -2.56
CA PHE A 179 0.58 17.01 -2.70
C PHE A 179 -0.83 16.90 -2.10
N TYR A 180 -1.50 15.77 -2.34
CA TYR A 180 -2.82 15.49 -1.79
C TYR A 180 -2.82 15.51 -0.26
N MET A 181 -1.86 14.85 0.38
CA MET A 181 -1.76 14.83 1.85
C MET A 181 -1.56 16.24 2.43
N ILE A 182 -0.70 17.05 1.82
CA ILE A 182 -0.51 18.46 2.23
C ILE A 182 -1.82 19.23 2.05
N PHE A 183 -2.48 19.07 0.91
CA PHE A 183 -3.74 19.74 0.61
C PHE A 183 -4.83 19.43 1.66
N ILE A 184 -5.02 18.15 2.03
CA ILE A 184 -5.96 17.77 3.09
C ILE A 184 -5.54 18.35 4.45
N GLY A 185 -4.24 18.36 4.76
CA GLY A 185 -3.69 19.02 5.96
C GLY A 185 -4.09 20.49 6.05
N LEU A 186 -3.90 21.23 4.97
CA LEU A 186 -4.25 22.66 4.89
C LEU A 186 -5.76 22.90 4.99
N LEU A 187 -6.60 22.01 4.47
CA LEU A 187 -8.06 22.11 4.60
C LEU A 187 -8.53 22.07 6.07
N MET A 188 -7.84 21.34 6.94
CA MET A 188 -8.16 21.27 8.38
C MET A 188 -7.95 22.61 9.08
N ILE A 189 -6.85 23.31 8.78
CA ILE A 189 -6.51 24.60 9.42
C ILE A 189 -7.14 25.82 8.71
N SER A 190 -7.78 25.60 7.56
CA SER A 190 -8.40 26.66 6.77
C SER A 190 -9.53 27.40 7.50
N LYS A 191 -9.89 28.59 7.00
CA LYS A 191 -11.04 29.38 7.49
C LYS A 191 -12.31 29.09 6.68
N ILE A 192 -12.36 27.99 5.95
CA ILE A 192 -13.46 27.66 5.05
C ILE A 192 -14.66 27.18 5.88
N PRO A 193 -15.85 27.81 5.76
CA PRO A 193 -17.06 27.35 6.43
C PRO A 193 -17.64 26.13 5.70
N ILE A 194 -17.87 25.05 6.46
CA ILE A 194 -18.34 23.75 5.98
C ILE A 194 -19.66 23.43 6.66
N TYR A 195 -20.63 22.98 5.89
CA TYR A 195 -21.95 22.68 6.43
C TYR A 195 -21.90 21.54 7.47
N SER A 196 -22.48 21.74 8.65
CA SER A 196 -22.38 20.81 9.78
C SER A 196 -23.42 19.69 9.78
N GLY A 197 -24.46 19.79 8.93
CA GLY A 197 -25.53 18.79 8.84
C GLY A 197 -26.44 18.69 10.08
N LYS A 198 -26.25 19.51 11.12
CA LYS A 198 -26.95 19.39 12.41
C LYS A 198 -28.47 19.65 12.35
N LYS A 199 -28.98 20.30 11.29
CA LYS A 199 -30.41 20.59 11.08
C LYS A 199 -30.84 20.30 9.64
N ILE A 200 -30.62 19.08 9.17
CA ILE A 200 -31.18 18.63 7.88
C ILE A 200 -32.63 18.22 8.15
N SER A 201 -33.59 19.02 7.68
CA SER A 201 -35.01 18.65 7.64
C SER A 201 -35.38 18.16 6.24
N VAL A 202 -36.08 17.02 6.19
CA VAL A 202 -36.56 16.44 4.94
C VAL A 202 -38.03 16.85 4.75
N PRO A 203 -38.43 17.38 3.58
CA PRO A 203 -39.84 17.65 3.28
C PRO A 203 -40.67 16.37 3.41
N LYS A 204 -41.85 16.45 4.04
CA LYS A 204 -42.72 15.28 4.32
C LYS A 204 -42.97 14.43 3.06
N GLU A 205 -43.17 15.07 1.91
CA GLU A 205 -43.41 14.44 0.61
C GLU A 205 -42.24 13.57 0.11
N ARG A 206 -41.01 13.84 0.56
CA ARG A 206 -39.80 13.14 0.11
C ARG A 206 -39.25 12.17 1.15
N VAL A 207 -39.93 11.97 2.28
CA VAL A 207 -39.43 11.11 3.38
C VAL A 207 -39.15 9.69 2.89
N ASN A 208 -40.06 9.09 2.12
CA ASN A 208 -39.89 7.73 1.60
C ASN A 208 -38.65 7.61 0.70
N LEU A 209 -38.38 8.63 -0.13
CA LEU A 209 -37.19 8.65 -0.98
C LEU A 209 -35.91 8.65 -0.14
N PHE A 210 -35.84 9.47 0.91
CA PHE A 210 -34.66 9.52 1.79
C PHE A 210 -34.47 8.23 2.60
N LEU A 211 -35.55 7.57 3.01
CA LEU A 211 -35.49 6.27 3.70
C LEU A 211 -35.00 5.14 2.76
N ILE A 212 -35.47 5.11 1.51
CA ILE A 212 -34.99 4.14 0.52
C ILE A 212 -33.53 4.42 0.18
N LEU A 213 -33.17 5.70 -0.03
CA LEU A 213 -31.81 6.10 -0.34
C LEU A 213 -30.83 5.73 0.78
N SER A 214 -31.22 5.91 2.05
CA SER A 214 -30.37 5.51 3.18
C SER A 214 -30.17 3.99 3.23
N GLY A 215 -31.20 3.19 2.93
CA GLY A 215 -31.09 1.74 2.80
C GLY A 215 -30.15 1.30 1.67
N ILE A 216 -30.24 1.95 0.50
CA ILE A 216 -29.35 1.70 -0.64
C ILE A 216 -27.90 2.04 -0.28
N VAL A 217 -27.67 3.21 0.33
CA VAL A 217 -26.33 3.63 0.76
C VAL A 217 -25.78 2.66 1.80
N PHE A 218 -26.56 2.28 2.81
CA PHE A 218 -26.14 1.32 3.84
C PHE A 218 -25.77 -0.04 3.24
N THR A 219 -26.60 -0.54 2.33
CA THR A 219 -26.34 -1.78 1.58
C THR A 219 -25.03 -1.68 0.81
N GLY A 220 -24.82 -0.58 0.08
CA GLY A 220 -23.59 -0.37 -0.68
C GLY A 220 -22.35 -0.26 0.22
N ILE A 221 -22.44 0.30 1.43
CA ILE A 221 -21.32 0.31 2.38
C ILE A 221 -20.98 -1.10 2.86
N ILE A 222 -21.97 -1.97 3.07
CA ILE A 222 -21.73 -3.36 3.51
C ILE A 222 -21.10 -4.19 2.41
N PHE A 223 -21.64 -4.12 1.19
CA PHE A 223 -21.23 -5.01 0.11
C PHE A 223 -20.02 -4.47 -0.67
N GLU A 224 -19.96 -3.16 -0.93
CA GLU A 224 -18.95 -2.53 -1.80
C GLU A 224 -18.33 -1.26 -1.15
N PRO A 225 -17.73 -1.36 0.05
CA PRO A 225 -17.23 -0.21 0.81
C PRO A 225 -16.13 0.55 0.07
N TRP A 226 -15.23 -0.17 -0.61
CA TRP A 226 -14.07 0.41 -1.28
C TRP A 226 -14.44 1.16 -2.56
N PHE A 227 -15.63 0.92 -3.10
CA PHE A 227 -16.22 1.70 -4.19
C PHE A 227 -17.00 2.91 -3.66
N LEU A 228 -17.91 2.68 -2.69
CA LEU A 228 -18.87 3.70 -2.27
C LEU A 228 -18.27 4.78 -1.38
N LEU A 229 -17.35 4.43 -0.46
CA LEU A 229 -16.77 5.40 0.47
C LEU A 229 -15.92 6.48 -0.24
N PRO A 230 -15.07 6.14 -1.23
CA PRO A 230 -14.43 7.16 -2.07
C PRO A 230 -15.40 8.10 -2.78
N ILE A 231 -16.51 7.57 -3.32
CA ILE A 231 -17.53 8.39 -4.00
C ILE A 231 -18.16 9.38 -3.02
N ILE A 232 -18.55 8.90 -1.83
CA ILE A 232 -19.07 9.77 -0.76
C ILE A 232 -18.05 10.84 -0.38
N GLY A 233 -16.78 10.46 -0.23
CA GLY A 233 -15.70 11.40 0.08
C GLY A 233 -15.47 12.45 -1.02
N LEU A 234 -15.52 12.05 -2.29
CA LEU A 234 -15.42 12.98 -3.44
C LEU A 234 -16.62 13.93 -3.50
N LEU A 235 -17.84 13.42 -3.28
CA LEU A 235 -19.03 14.27 -3.16
C LEU A 235 -18.90 15.27 -2.02
N TYR A 236 -18.31 14.87 -0.89
CA TYR A 236 -18.03 15.77 0.21
C TYR A 236 -17.01 16.86 -0.17
N ILE A 237 -15.93 16.53 -0.90
CA ILE A 237 -14.98 17.53 -1.44
C ILE A 237 -15.69 18.55 -2.33
N ILE A 238 -16.61 18.11 -3.20
CA ILE A 238 -17.40 18.99 -4.06
C ILE A 238 -18.37 19.85 -3.25
N LEU A 239 -18.90 19.34 -2.14
CA LEU A 239 -19.82 20.07 -1.28
C LEU A 239 -19.14 21.19 -0.47
N ILE A 240 -17.84 21.07 -0.18
CA ILE A 240 -17.07 22.10 0.56
C ILE A 240 -17.17 23.49 -0.12
N PRO A 241 -16.80 23.69 -1.40
CA PRO A 241 -16.89 24.99 -2.05
C PRO A 241 -18.34 25.46 -2.17
N ILE A 242 -19.30 24.57 -2.44
CA ILE A 242 -20.73 24.91 -2.53
C ILE A 242 -21.25 25.45 -1.18
N GLY A 243 -20.96 24.74 -0.09
CA GLY A 243 -21.33 25.14 1.26
C GLY A 243 -20.67 26.47 1.67
N SER A 244 -19.40 26.65 1.30
CA SER A 244 -18.68 27.90 1.55
C SER A 244 -19.30 29.08 0.79
N ILE A 245 -19.61 28.91 -0.49
CA ILE A 245 -20.27 29.93 -1.31
C ILE A 245 -21.64 30.27 -0.72
N TYR A 246 -22.46 29.26 -0.39
CA TYR A 246 -23.77 29.47 0.23
C TYR A 246 -23.66 30.25 1.55
N TYR A 247 -22.70 29.90 2.43
CA TYR A 247 -22.47 30.60 3.69
C TYR A 247 -22.13 32.08 3.46
N TYR A 248 -21.21 32.36 2.53
CA TYR A 248 -20.80 33.73 2.24
C TYR A 248 -21.90 34.53 1.53
N CYS A 249 -22.66 33.95 0.60
CA CYS A 249 -23.81 34.60 -0.02
C CYS A 249 -24.91 34.94 1.02
N LYS A 250 -25.05 34.12 2.07
CA LYS A 250 -26.05 34.34 3.13
C LYS A 250 -25.60 35.35 4.20
N ILE A 251 -24.31 35.46 4.49
CA ILE A 251 -23.77 36.37 5.52
C ILE A 251 -23.27 37.69 4.96
N ILE A 252 -22.65 37.69 3.78
CA ILE A 252 -22.03 38.87 3.17
C ILE A 252 -23.05 39.54 2.26
N LYS A 253 -23.86 40.43 2.85
CA LYS A 253 -24.58 41.45 2.08
C LYS A 253 -23.74 42.72 1.84
N ASN A 254 -22.50 42.83 2.36
CA ASN A 254 -21.51 43.88 2.02
C ASN A 254 -20.18 43.81 2.82
N LYS A 255 -19.22 42.91 2.51
CA LYS A 255 -17.78 43.11 2.81
C LYS A 255 -16.84 42.05 2.21
N ASP A 256 -15.76 42.59 1.64
CA ASP A 256 -14.51 42.07 1.06
C ASP A 256 -14.36 40.58 0.67
N ILE A 257 -14.18 40.39 -0.64
CA ILE A 257 -14.20 39.12 -1.41
C ILE A 257 -12.79 38.46 -1.50
N ARG A 258 -11.74 39.08 -0.96
CA ARG A 258 -10.34 38.65 -1.19
C ARG A 258 -9.96 37.28 -0.63
N THR A 259 -10.40 36.91 0.58
CA THR A 259 -10.00 35.63 1.22
C THR A 259 -10.74 34.42 0.62
N THR A 260 -11.97 34.63 0.13
CA THR A 260 -12.79 33.61 -0.54
C THR A 260 -12.20 33.27 -1.91
N LYS A 261 -11.68 34.27 -2.64
CA LYS A 261 -10.99 34.05 -3.91
C LYS A 261 -9.81 33.11 -3.77
N ILE A 262 -8.94 33.29 -2.77
CA ILE A 262 -7.74 32.44 -2.60
C ILE A 262 -8.11 30.97 -2.31
N SER A 263 -9.11 30.74 -1.45
CA SER A 263 -9.52 29.37 -1.09
C SER A 263 -10.24 28.67 -2.25
N VAL A 264 -11.08 29.39 -2.99
CA VAL A 264 -11.74 28.87 -4.20
C VAL A 264 -10.73 28.66 -5.32
N ILE A 265 -9.74 29.55 -5.48
CA ILE A 265 -8.63 29.39 -6.43
C ILE A 265 -7.79 28.18 -6.08
N LEU A 266 -7.53 27.87 -4.80
CA LEU A 266 -6.78 26.66 -4.41
C LEU A 266 -7.57 25.38 -4.69
N VAL A 267 -8.89 25.36 -4.45
CA VAL A 267 -9.75 24.22 -4.76
C VAL A 267 -9.90 24.06 -6.28
N ILE A 268 -10.11 25.15 -7.02
CA ILE A 268 -10.17 25.14 -8.49
C ILE A 268 -8.80 24.76 -9.07
N ALA A 269 -7.68 25.25 -8.54
CA ALA A 269 -6.35 24.86 -8.97
C ALA A 269 -6.08 23.38 -8.69
N PHE A 270 -6.52 22.85 -7.54
CA PHE A 270 -6.47 21.42 -7.25
C PHE A 270 -7.30 20.61 -8.27
N VAL A 271 -8.55 21.03 -8.54
CA VAL A 271 -9.43 20.39 -9.54
C VAL A 271 -8.88 20.53 -10.97
N LEU A 272 -8.30 21.67 -11.34
CA LEU A 272 -7.66 21.89 -12.64
C LEU A 272 -6.35 21.11 -12.76
N MET A 273 -5.61 20.89 -11.67
CA MET A 273 -4.47 19.97 -11.64
C MET A 273 -4.90 18.50 -11.84
N THR A 274 -6.12 18.13 -11.43
CA THR A 274 -6.69 16.82 -11.77
C THR A 274 -7.13 16.71 -13.23
N GLN A 275 -7.29 17.84 -13.94
CA GLN A 275 -7.47 17.89 -15.39
C GLN A 275 -6.11 18.03 -16.11
N SER A 276 -5.17 17.15 -15.80
CA SER A 276 -4.15 16.86 -16.81
C SER A 276 -4.84 16.05 -17.90
N ASN A 277 -5.04 16.68 -19.06
CA ASN A 277 -5.44 16.01 -20.29
C ASN A 277 -4.61 14.74 -20.45
N VAL A 278 -5.21 13.59 -20.18
CA VAL A 278 -4.67 12.29 -20.58
C VAL A 278 -4.78 12.27 -22.09
N LYS A 279 -3.80 12.89 -22.76
CA LYS A 279 -3.50 12.53 -24.13
C LYS A 279 -3.11 11.06 -24.08
N ALA A 280 -4.01 10.25 -24.60
CA ALA A 280 -3.68 8.90 -24.98
C ALA A 280 -2.45 8.94 -25.91
N SER A 281 -1.55 7.99 -25.67
CA SER A 281 -0.33 7.71 -26.44
C SER A 281 0.85 8.66 -26.26
N GLU A 282 1.71 8.32 -25.30
CA GLU A 282 3.14 8.29 -25.55
C GLU A 282 3.76 7.11 -24.81
N TYR A 283 4.74 6.48 -25.45
CA TYR A 283 5.37 5.23 -25.06
C TYR A 283 6.03 5.36 -23.68
N ASN A 284 5.57 4.63 -22.66
CA ASN A 284 6.09 4.76 -21.30
C ASN A 284 7.47 4.07 -21.17
N HIS A 285 8.54 4.75 -21.58
CA HIS A 285 9.94 4.29 -21.45
C HIS A 285 10.41 4.05 -19.99
N SER A 286 9.53 4.22 -19.00
CA SER A 286 9.73 4.06 -17.55
C SER A 286 9.65 2.61 -17.06
N ASP A 287 8.89 1.73 -17.71
CA ASP A 287 8.50 0.45 -17.10
C ASP A 287 9.65 -0.56 -16.94
N SER A 288 10.76 -0.36 -17.66
CA SER A 288 12.03 -1.05 -17.44
C SER A 288 12.48 -1.00 -15.97
N ILE A 289 12.11 0.06 -15.23
CA ILE A 289 12.43 0.21 -13.80
C ILE A 289 11.91 -0.95 -12.95
N HIS A 290 10.80 -1.58 -13.34
CA HIS A 290 10.24 -2.71 -12.60
C HIS A 290 11.13 -3.95 -12.71
N CYS A 291 11.71 -4.23 -13.89
CA CYS A 291 12.72 -5.27 -14.03
C CYS A 291 13.97 -4.91 -13.21
N LEU A 292 14.48 -3.68 -13.35
CA LEU A 292 15.69 -3.19 -12.67
C LEU A 292 15.59 -3.28 -11.14
N ASN A 293 14.47 -2.90 -10.55
CA ASN A 293 14.24 -2.97 -9.11
C ASN A 293 14.18 -4.42 -8.62
N ALA A 294 13.47 -5.29 -9.34
CA ALA A 294 13.41 -6.71 -9.01
C ALA A 294 14.80 -7.35 -9.09
N ILE A 295 15.59 -7.02 -10.12
CA ILE A 295 16.96 -7.53 -10.30
C ILE A 295 17.81 -7.17 -9.07
N LYS A 296 17.82 -5.91 -8.65
CA LYS A 296 18.60 -5.46 -7.47
C LYS A 296 18.22 -6.22 -6.20
N ILE A 297 16.92 -6.47 -6.00
CA ILE A 297 16.41 -7.20 -4.83
C ILE A 297 16.92 -8.65 -4.87
N PHE A 298 16.73 -9.33 -5.99
CA PHE A 298 16.96 -10.77 -6.07
C PHE A 298 18.44 -11.15 -6.28
N GLU A 299 19.26 -10.29 -6.89
CA GLU A 299 20.71 -10.48 -6.90
C GLU A 299 21.26 -10.50 -5.48
N LYS A 300 20.85 -9.52 -4.66
CA LYS A 300 21.24 -9.46 -3.25
C LYS A 300 20.67 -10.64 -2.45
N LYS A 301 19.40 -11.01 -2.66
CA LYS A 301 18.73 -12.08 -1.91
C LYS A 301 19.39 -13.44 -2.09
N TYR A 302 19.84 -13.75 -3.31
CA TYR A 302 20.42 -15.06 -3.65
C TYR A 302 21.95 -15.03 -3.76
N ASN A 303 22.61 -13.95 -3.32
CA ASN A 303 24.06 -13.74 -3.46
C ASN A 303 24.56 -13.96 -4.92
N ILE A 304 23.75 -13.58 -5.90
CA ILE A 304 24.13 -13.62 -7.31
C ILE A 304 25.12 -12.47 -7.54
N PRO A 305 26.22 -12.69 -8.29
CA PRO A 305 27.15 -11.62 -8.63
C PRO A 305 26.44 -10.40 -9.20
N LYS A 306 26.91 -9.21 -8.81
CA LYS A 306 26.32 -7.95 -9.26
C LYS A 306 26.26 -7.90 -10.78
N ASN A 307 25.12 -7.46 -11.31
CA ASN A 307 24.80 -7.32 -12.74
C ASN A 307 24.65 -8.65 -13.52
N PHE A 308 24.75 -9.83 -12.91
CA PHE A 308 24.57 -11.08 -13.65
C PHE A 308 23.12 -11.27 -14.11
N LEU A 309 22.17 -11.06 -13.20
CA LEU A 309 20.75 -11.21 -13.51
C LEU A 309 20.31 -10.06 -14.42
N TYR A 310 20.88 -8.86 -14.27
CA TYR A 310 20.70 -7.75 -15.21
C TYR A 310 21.07 -8.11 -16.65
N LEU A 311 22.23 -8.75 -16.85
CA LEU A 311 22.68 -9.14 -18.18
C LEU A 311 21.79 -10.22 -18.80
N ILE A 312 21.30 -11.16 -17.99
CA ILE A 312 20.28 -12.14 -18.44
C ILE A 312 19.03 -11.39 -18.90
N SER A 313 18.49 -10.50 -18.07
CA SER A 313 17.30 -9.72 -18.43
C SER A 313 17.48 -8.89 -19.71
N LEU A 314 18.68 -8.34 -19.94
CA LEU A 314 19.02 -7.62 -21.18
C LEU A 314 19.07 -8.54 -22.40
N VAL A 315 19.65 -9.73 -22.27
CA VAL A 315 19.73 -10.68 -23.37
C VAL A 315 18.36 -11.23 -23.76
N GLU A 316 17.49 -11.39 -22.77
CA GLU A 316 16.17 -11.99 -22.90
C GLU A 316 15.11 -10.99 -23.37
N SER A 317 15.04 -9.81 -22.77
CA SER A 317 13.99 -8.81 -23.06
C SER A 317 14.51 -7.40 -23.33
N GLY A 318 15.82 -7.23 -23.53
CA GLY A 318 16.45 -5.93 -23.70
C GLY A 318 15.94 -5.17 -24.91
N ARG A 319 15.63 -3.89 -24.71
CA ARG A 319 15.21 -2.96 -25.77
C ARG A 319 15.98 -1.67 -25.69
N TYR A 320 16.30 -1.11 -26.84
CA TYR A 320 16.97 0.19 -26.91
C TYR A 320 16.02 1.29 -26.44
N ASN A 321 16.46 2.06 -25.45
CA ASN A 321 15.75 3.22 -24.96
C ASN A 321 16.38 4.48 -25.58
N ASN A 322 15.58 5.20 -26.38
CA ASN A 322 16.04 6.39 -27.10
C ASN A 322 16.41 7.55 -26.15
N ILE A 323 15.79 7.60 -24.96
CA ILE A 323 16.00 8.65 -23.96
C ILE A 323 17.31 8.39 -23.21
N SER A 324 17.48 7.18 -22.66
CA SER A 324 18.70 6.83 -21.90
C SER A 324 19.86 6.40 -22.81
N LYS A 325 19.66 6.38 -24.14
CA LYS A 325 20.61 5.91 -25.17
C LYS A 325 21.26 4.56 -24.83
N THR A 326 20.52 3.69 -24.13
CA THR A 326 21.01 2.44 -23.58
C THR A 326 19.95 1.35 -23.70
N ALA A 327 20.38 0.09 -23.86
CA ALA A 327 19.47 -1.04 -23.80
C ALA A 327 19.02 -1.29 -22.36
N GLN A 328 17.72 -1.53 -22.16
CA GLN A 328 17.11 -1.82 -20.86
C GLN A 328 16.16 -3.03 -20.96
N PRO A 329 16.06 -3.89 -19.92
CA PRO A 329 15.12 -5.01 -19.94
C PRO A 329 13.68 -4.54 -19.94
N TRP A 330 12.82 -5.19 -20.73
CA TRP A 330 11.43 -4.79 -20.89
C TRP A 330 10.44 -5.82 -20.29
N PRO A 331 9.60 -5.42 -19.32
CA PRO A 331 8.74 -6.34 -18.59
C PRO A 331 7.54 -6.85 -19.38
N TRP A 332 7.03 -6.09 -20.34
CA TRP A 332 5.79 -6.40 -21.06
C TRP A 332 6.09 -7.05 -22.40
N SER A 333 6.76 -8.18 -22.37
CA SER A 333 7.22 -8.91 -23.56
C SER A 333 6.79 -10.37 -23.51
N VAL A 334 6.51 -10.93 -24.68
CA VAL A 334 6.34 -12.37 -24.86
C VAL A 334 7.13 -12.80 -26.09
N ASN A 335 7.79 -13.95 -26.04
CA ASN A 335 8.40 -14.58 -27.21
C ASN A 335 7.64 -15.86 -27.55
N ILE A 336 7.15 -15.94 -28.78
CA ILE A 336 6.38 -17.07 -29.30
C ILE A 336 7.08 -17.55 -30.57
N ASN A 337 7.59 -18.77 -30.56
CA ASN A 337 8.29 -19.37 -31.71
C ASN A 337 9.42 -18.50 -32.26
N GLY A 338 10.17 -17.81 -31.39
CA GLY A 338 11.28 -16.94 -31.77
C GLY A 338 10.88 -15.53 -32.22
N ARG A 339 9.58 -15.19 -32.20
CA ARG A 339 9.09 -13.83 -32.47
C ARG A 339 8.73 -13.13 -31.16
N SER A 340 9.44 -12.06 -30.84
CA SER A 340 9.16 -11.22 -29.67
C SER A 340 8.06 -10.21 -29.98
N GLU A 341 6.97 -10.28 -29.23
CA GLU A 341 5.92 -9.27 -29.20
C GLU A 341 6.06 -8.41 -27.93
N TYR A 342 5.83 -7.11 -28.07
CA TYR A 342 5.99 -6.13 -27.01
C TYR A 342 4.69 -5.37 -26.79
N PHE A 343 4.29 -5.26 -25.53
CA PHE A 343 3.07 -4.60 -25.11
C PHE A 343 3.38 -3.31 -24.35
N LYS A 344 2.37 -2.44 -24.25
CA LYS A 344 2.48 -1.15 -23.56
C LYS A 344 2.30 -1.28 -22.06
N SER A 345 1.69 -2.38 -21.59
CA SER A 345 1.35 -2.56 -20.18
C SER A 345 1.24 -4.03 -19.78
N LYS A 346 1.26 -4.28 -18.47
CA LYS A 346 1.00 -5.61 -17.90
C LYS A 346 -0.36 -6.18 -18.31
N THR A 347 -1.40 -5.35 -18.34
CA THR A 347 -2.77 -5.78 -18.64
C THR A 347 -2.91 -6.25 -20.08
N GLU A 348 -2.30 -5.52 -21.02
CA GLU A 348 -2.25 -5.87 -22.44
C GLU A 348 -1.49 -7.19 -22.66
N LEU A 349 -0.30 -7.33 -22.03
CA LEU A 349 0.45 -8.59 -22.04
C LEU A 349 -0.42 -9.74 -21.50
N VAL A 350 -0.99 -9.61 -20.30
CA VAL A 350 -1.82 -10.66 -19.68
C VAL A 350 -3.01 -11.04 -20.56
N SER A 351 -3.66 -10.07 -21.21
CA SER A 351 -4.77 -10.32 -22.14
C SER A 351 -4.32 -11.15 -23.34
N ALA A 352 -3.18 -10.80 -23.96
CA ALA A 352 -2.60 -11.57 -25.05
C ALA A 352 -2.21 -12.99 -24.60
N LEU A 353 -1.55 -13.11 -23.44
CA LEU A 353 -1.17 -14.40 -22.86
C LEU A 353 -2.38 -15.32 -22.63
N LYS A 354 -3.49 -14.79 -22.08
CA LYS A 354 -4.73 -15.54 -21.90
C LYS A 354 -5.31 -16.01 -23.24
N LYS A 355 -5.24 -15.19 -24.29
CA LYS A 355 -5.66 -15.58 -25.65
C LYS A 355 -4.79 -16.70 -26.23
N TYR A 356 -3.48 -16.67 -25.99
CA TYR A 356 -2.59 -17.76 -26.42
C TYR A 356 -2.92 -19.07 -25.72
N VAL A 357 -3.10 -19.04 -24.39
CA VAL A 357 -3.49 -20.23 -23.63
C VAL A 357 -4.86 -20.76 -24.08
N ALA A 358 -5.85 -19.88 -24.28
CA ALA A 358 -7.17 -20.26 -24.78
C ALA A 358 -7.15 -20.87 -26.19
N SER A 359 -6.17 -20.49 -27.02
CA SER A 359 -5.95 -21.07 -28.36
C SER A 359 -5.03 -22.30 -28.36
N GLY A 360 -4.72 -22.87 -27.19
CA GLY A 360 -3.88 -24.06 -27.05
C GLY A 360 -2.38 -23.81 -27.24
N LYS A 361 -1.94 -22.56 -27.38
CA LYS A 361 -0.53 -22.20 -27.50
C LYS A 361 0.05 -22.03 -26.09
N GLU A 362 0.84 -22.99 -25.61
CA GLU A 362 1.47 -22.92 -24.29
C GLU A 362 3.00 -22.74 -24.32
N ASN A 363 3.64 -22.91 -25.47
CA ASN A 363 5.10 -22.79 -25.58
C ASN A 363 5.50 -21.35 -25.94
N PHE A 364 5.64 -20.52 -24.91
CA PHE A 364 6.05 -19.12 -25.04
C PHE A 364 6.79 -18.64 -23.80
N ASP A 365 7.64 -17.64 -23.96
CA ASP A 365 8.48 -17.08 -22.90
C ASP A 365 7.98 -15.69 -22.48
N ILE A 366 7.96 -15.41 -21.17
CA ILE A 366 7.27 -14.22 -20.63
C ILE A 366 8.24 -13.31 -19.89
N GLY A 367 8.11 -12.00 -20.12
CA GLY A 367 8.55 -10.94 -19.23
C GLY A 367 10.06 -10.66 -19.22
N CYS A 368 10.52 -10.00 -18.15
CA CYS A 368 11.90 -9.50 -18.00
C CYS A 368 12.97 -10.54 -18.33
N ASN A 369 12.77 -11.79 -17.90
CA ASN A 369 13.77 -12.85 -18.01
C ASN A 369 13.30 -14.01 -18.89
N GLN A 370 12.25 -13.78 -19.71
CA GLN A 370 11.70 -14.72 -20.70
C GLN A 370 11.56 -16.13 -20.13
N ILE A 371 10.78 -16.27 -19.05
CA ILE A 371 10.52 -17.59 -18.45
C ILE A 371 9.48 -18.32 -19.29
N ASN A 372 9.79 -19.55 -19.70
CA ASN A 372 8.90 -20.37 -20.50
C ASN A 372 7.65 -20.84 -19.73
N TYR A 373 6.47 -20.56 -20.27
CA TYR A 373 5.18 -20.91 -19.67
C TYR A 373 4.98 -22.43 -19.57
N LYS A 374 5.18 -23.18 -20.66
CA LYS A 374 4.98 -24.64 -20.70
C LYS A 374 5.74 -25.36 -19.60
N PHE A 375 7.00 -24.99 -19.37
CA PHE A 375 7.86 -25.68 -18.42
C PHE A 375 7.72 -25.18 -16.98
N HIS A 376 7.43 -23.89 -16.77
CA HIS A 376 7.51 -23.29 -15.45
C HIS A 376 6.17 -22.84 -14.85
N LYS A 377 5.04 -22.95 -15.58
CA LYS A 377 3.72 -22.47 -15.10
C LYS A 377 3.31 -23.00 -13.73
N HIS A 378 3.71 -24.23 -13.37
CA HIS A 378 3.38 -24.84 -12.08
C HIS A 378 4.05 -24.14 -10.87
N ASN A 379 5.08 -23.33 -11.10
CA ASN A 379 5.75 -22.53 -10.07
C ASN A 379 5.11 -21.15 -9.87
N PHE A 380 3.98 -20.87 -10.53
CA PHE A 380 3.26 -19.62 -10.39
C PHE A 380 1.80 -19.93 -10.06
N SER A 381 1.22 -19.15 -9.14
CA SER A 381 -0.21 -19.31 -8.82
C SER A 381 -1.13 -18.89 -9.96
N SER A 382 -0.64 -18.05 -10.87
CA SER A 382 -1.37 -17.60 -12.05
C SER A 382 -0.44 -17.00 -13.11
N ILE A 383 -0.94 -16.86 -14.34
CA ILE A 383 -0.19 -16.24 -15.46
C ILE A 383 0.08 -14.76 -15.21
N GLU A 384 -0.77 -14.07 -14.43
CA GLU A 384 -0.59 -12.68 -14.01
C GLU A 384 0.56 -12.50 -13.02
N LYS A 385 0.82 -13.50 -12.17
CA LYS A 385 2.03 -13.51 -11.34
C LYS A 385 3.25 -13.77 -12.21
N MET A 386 3.18 -14.71 -13.14
CA MET A 386 4.30 -15.00 -14.05
C MET A 386 4.68 -13.79 -14.94
N ALA A 387 3.69 -12.98 -15.34
CA ALA A 387 3.88 -11.72 -16.07
C ALA A 387 4.27 -10.52 -15.19
N SER A 388 4.31 -10.66 -13.85
CA SER A 388 4.75 -9.60 -12.96
C SER A 388 6.28 -9.55 -12.90
N PRO A 389 6.92 -8.38 -13.05
CA PRO A 389 8.38 -8.26 -13.05
C PRO A 389 9.02 -8.81 -11.77
N TYR A 390 8.39 -8.57 -10.62
CA TYR A 390 8.87 -9.06 -9.33
C TYR A 390 8.93 -10.58 -9.28
N TYR A 391 7.83 -11.27 -9.60
CA TYR A 391 7.77 -12.74 -9.55
C TYR A 391 8.56 -13.39 -10.70
N ASN A 392 8.55 -12.78 -11.89
CA ASN A 392 9.32 -13.23 -13.04
C ASN A 392 10.82 -13.24 -12.74
N VAL A 393 11.37 -12.08 -12.35
CA VAL A 393 12.79 -11.97 -12.00
C VAL A 393 13.11 -12.79 -10.75
N GLY A 394 12.21 -12.84 -9.76
CA GLY A 394 12.40 -13.62 -8.53
C GLY A 394 12.52 -15.11 -8.76
N TYR A 395 11.68 -15.68 -9.63
CA TYR A 395 11.79 -17.09 -10.02
C TYR A 395 13.05 -17.35 -10.85
N SER A 396 13.39 -16.45 -11.78
CA SER A 396 14.62 -16.55 -12.58
C SER A 396 15.87 -16.56 -11.69
N ALA A 397 15.92 -15.70 -10.67
CA ALA A 397 17.01 -15.66 -9.70
C ALA A 397 17.10 -16.95 -8.86
N TYR A 398 15.97 -17.45 -8.38
CA TYR A 398 15.89 -18.73 -7.67
C TYR A 398 16.40 -19.89 -8.54
N TYR A 399 15.94 -19.96 -9.79
CA TYR A 399 16.32 -21.00 -10.74
C TYR A 399 17.82 -20.94 -11.06
N LEU A 400 18.35 -19.74 -11.29
CA LEU A 400 19.78 -19.52 -11.52
C LEU A 400 20.63 -19.91 -10.31
N ALA A 401 20.23 -19.51 -9.10
CA ALA A 401 20.92 -19.89 -7.86
C ALA A 401 20.88 -21.42 -7.64
N SER A 402 19.76 -22.06 -7.96
CA SER A 402 19.63 -23.52 -7.89
C SER A 402 20.55 -24.23 -8.88
N ASN A 403 20.80 -23.66 -10.06
CA ASN A 403 21.79 -24.18 -11.00
C ASN A 403 23.22 -23.97 -10.48
N TYR A 404 23.52 -22.83 -9.86
CA TYR A 404 24.81 -22.58 -9.23
C TYR A 404 25.11 -23.59 -8.11
N LEU A 405 24.12 -23.97 -7.30
CA LEU A 405 24.32 -25.00 -6.27
C LEU A 405 24.70 -26.37 -6.87
N LYS A 406 24.31 -26.64 -8.12
CA LYS A 406 24.64 -27.90 -8.82
C LYS A 406 26.01 -27.85 -9.49
N THR A 407 26.38 -26.71 -10.05
CA THR A 407 27.61 -26.56 -10.85
C THR A 407 28.78 -25.99 -10.06
N ASN A 408 28.49 -25.29 -8.97
CA ASN A 408 29.41 -24.42 -8.23
C ASN A 408 30.14 -23.40 -9.15
N ASN A 409 29.55 -23.09 -10.30
CA ASN A 409 30.14 -22.23 -11.33
C ASN A 409 29.04 -21.39 -11.99
N TRP A 410 29.16 -20.06 -11.88
CA TRP A 410 28.19 -19.12 -12.44
C TRP A 410 28.10 -19.17 -13.97
N GLN A 411 29.18 -19.47 -14.68
CA GLN A 411 29.13 -19.65 -16.14
C GLN A 411 28.26 -20.84 -16.54
N GLU A 412 28.47 -21.96 -15.86
CA GLU A 412 27.74 -23.18 -16.13
C GLU A 412 26.28 -23.06 -15.66
N ALA A 413 26.05 -22.37 -14.54
CA ALA A 413 24.71 -22.08 -14.03
C ALA A 413 23.87 -21.24 -15.01
N VAL A 414 24.48 -20.23 -15.65
CA VAL A 414 23.85 -19.41 -16.69
C VAL A 414 23.68 -20.18 -17.99
N ALA A 415 24.63 -21.05 -18.36
CA ALA A 415 24.46 -21.94 -19.52
C ALA A 415 23.22 -22.86 -19.32
N MET A 416 23.12 -23.49 -18.14
CA MET A 416 21.99 -24.35 -17.75
C MET A 416 20.68 -23.58 -17.58
N TYR A 417 20.73 -22.28 -17.27
CA TYR A 417 19.54 -21.42 -17.22
C TYR A 417 18.82 -21.42 -18.57
N HIS A 418 19.57 -21.28 -19.67
CA HIS A 418 19.01 -21.22 -21.01
C HIS A 418 18.79 -22.61 -21.62
N SER A 419 19.72 -23.56 -21.44
CA SER A 419 19.56 -24.93 -21.93
C SER A 419 20.48 -25.92 -21.22
N LYS A 420 19.98 -27.13 -20.97
CA LYS A 420 20.81 -28.26 -20.51
C LYS A 420 21.73 -28.82 -21.61
N ASN A 421 21.51 -28.44 -22.88
CA ASN A 421 22.38 -28.84 -23.97
C ASN A 421 23.64 -27.94 -23.98
N PRO A 422 24.86 -28.52 -23.86
CA PRO A 422 26.11 -27.75 -23.81
C PRO A 422 26.33 -26.82 -25.02
N TYR A 423 25.88 -27.23 -26.21
CA TYR A 423 26.01 -26.43 -27.43
C TYR A 423 25.21 -25.13 -27.32
N HIS A 424 23.93 -25.21 -26.92
CA HIS A 424 23.06 -24.04 -26.76
C HIS A 424 23.50 -23.15 -25.59
N GLY A 425 23.91 -23.75 -24.47
CA GLY A 425 24.46 -23.01 -23.33
C GLY A 425 25.71 -22.20 -23.69
N SER A 426 26.62 -22.76 -24.48
CA SER A 426 27.84 -22.06 -24.91
C SER A 426 27.54 -20.85 -25.81
N LYS A 427 26.56 -20.95 -26.72
CA LYS A 427 26.09 -19.82 -27.54
C LYS A 427 25.49 -18.71 -26.68
N TYR A 428 24.68 -19.09 -25.69
CA TYR A 428 24.06 -18.14 -24.77
C TYR A 428 25.08 -17.36 -23.95
N ILE A 429 26.11 -18.04 -23.42
CA ILE A 429 27.21 -17.39 -22.70
C ILE A 429 27.99 -16.40 -23.58
N LYS A 430 28.21 -16.72 -24.86
CA LYS A 430 28.82 -15.77 -25.81
C LYS A 430 27.97 -14.50 -25.94
N LYS A 431 26.64 -14.65 -26.04
CA LYS A 431 25.69 -13.51 -26.11
C LYS A 431 25.77 -12.65 -24.85
N ILE A 432 25.76 -13.26 -23.66
CA ILE A 432 25.90 -12.54 -22.36
C ILE A 432 27.23 -11.77 -22.29
N LYS A 433 28.35 -12.39 -22.67
CA LYS A 433 29.67 -11.74 -22.69
C LYS A 433 29.71 -10.56 -23.67
N GLN A 434 29.07 -10.69 -24.83
CA GLN A 434 28.98 -9.60 -25.80
C GLN A 434 28.12 -8.45 -25.26
N THR A 435 26.94 -8.75 -24.72
CA THR A 435 26.03 -7.75 -24.13
C THR A 435 26.71 -6.96 -23.02
N ALA A 436 27.47 -7.61 -22.14
CA ALA A 436 28.18 -6.94 -21.06
C ALA A 436 29.28 -5.98 -21.54
N LYS A 437 30.01 -6.34 -22.61
CA LYS A 437 30.98 -5.45 -23.25
C LYS A 437 30.28 -4.21 -23.80
N THR A 438 29.15 -4.40 -24.50
CA THR A 438 28.40 -3.30 -25.11
C THR A 438 27.67 -2.41 -24.10
N SER A 439 27.28 -2.94 -22.94
CA SER A 439 26.53 -2.20 -21.91
C SER A 439 27.42 -1.53 -20.86
N GLY A 440 28.75 -1.60 -21.00
CA GLY A 440 29.70 -1.08 -20.01
C GLY A 440 29.60 -1.73 -18.62
N SER A 441 28.94 -2.90 -18.53
CA SER A 441 28.71 -3.59 -17.26
C SER A 441 29.91 -4.48 -16.93
N LEU A 442 30.65 -4.13 -15.87
CA LEU A 442 31.83 -4.90 -15.46
C LEU A 442 31.42 -6.29 -14.96
N LEU A 443 31.81 -7.31 -15.72
CA LEU A 443 31.64 -8.72 -15.37
C LEU A 443 32.74 -9.18 -14.40
N MET A 444 32.60 -8.85 -13.11
CA MET A 444 33.60 -9.28 -12.12
C MET A 444 33.65 -10.83 -11.97
N ALA A 445 32.59 -11.56 -12.30
CA ALA A 445 32.47 -13.00 -12.04
C ALA A 445 32.63 -13.93 -13.28
N LEU A 446 32.82 -13.39 -14.50
CA LEU A 446 33.05 -14.26 -15.68
C LEU A 446 34.54 -14.57 -15.94
N ASN A 447 35.46 -14.03 -15.14
CA ASN A 447 36.90 -14.30 -15.25
C ASN A 447 37.47 -15.15 -14.11
N THR A 448 36.67 -15.57 -13.13
CA THR A 448 37.16 -16.34 -11.98
C THR A 448 36.97 -17.84 -12.18
N SER A 449 37.93 -18.47 -12.88
CA SER A 449 38.25 -19.88 -12.69
C SER A 449 39.17 -20.03 -11.47
N LYS A 450 38.71 -19.70 -10.26
CA LYS A 450 39.49 -20.01 -9.04
C LYS A 450 38.63 -20.07 -7.79
N LYS A 451 38.77 -21.19 -7.07
CA LYS A 451 38.37 -21.41 -5.67
C LYS A 451 38.81 -20.21 -4.83
N SER A 452 37.88 -19.44 -4.29
CA SER A 452 38.19 -18.55 -3.17
C SER A 452 36.99 -18.44 -2.22
N VAL A 453 37.10 -19.23 -1.15
CA VAL A 453 36.63 -18.92 0.21
C VAL A 453 35.14 -18.57 0.36
N ILE A 454 34.30 -19.61 0.37
CA ILE A 454 33.08 -19.64 1.18
C ILE A 454 33.15 -20.87 2.07
N ASN A 455 34.03 -20.81 3.07
CA ASN A 455 34.08 -21.76 4.17
C ASN A 455 34.19 -20.95 5.47
N LYS A 456 33.11 -20.23 5.83
CA LYS A 456 32.90 -19.78 7.23
C LYS A 456 31.48 -19.32 7.62
N SER A 457 30.42 -19.77 6.94
CA SER A 457 29.05 -19.56 7.44
C SER A 457 28.03 -20.66 7.09
N PHE A 458 28.49 -21.79 6.53
CA PHE A 458 27.67 -22.99 6.31
C PHE A 458 28.27 -24.22 7.01
N ASN A 459 28.67 -24.05 8.27
CA ASN A 459 29.11 -25.18 9.09
C ASN A 459 28.71 -24.99 10.56
N LEU A 460 27.42 -25.16 10.81
CA LEU A 460 26.89 -25.73 12.04
C LEU A 460 25.75 -26.65 11.58
N ASN A 461 25.95 -27.95 11.82
CA ASN A 461 25.10 -29.11 11.49
C ASN A 461 25.45 -29.96 10.26
N SER A 462 26.74 -30.13 9.95
CA SER A 462 27.22 -31.32 9.22
C SER A 462 28.50 -31.90 9.84
N LYS A 463 28.36 -32.37 11.08
CA LYS A 463 29.18 -33.40 11.73
C LYS A 463 28.18 -34.08 12.66
N VAL A 464 27.45 -35.09 12.21
CA VAL A 464 27.87 -36.48 12.15
C VAL A 464 26.80 -37.19 11.33
N ILE A 465 27.16 -37.84 10.22
CA ILE A 465 26.62 -39.12 9.70
C ILE A 465 27.59 -39.49 8.56
N SER A 466 28.72 -40.04 8.95
CA SER A 466 29.44 -41.04 8.16
C SER A 466 29.81 -42.11 9.18
N ASN A 467 28.85 -42.95 9.54
CA ASN A 467 29.06 -44.37 9.78
C ASN A 467 27.77 -45.05 10.26
N SER A 468 27.58 -46.24 9.68
CA SER A 468 26.79 -47.39 10.14
C SER A 468 25.30 -47.18 10.38
N ASN A 469 24.49 -47.89 9.60
CA ASN A 469 23.89 -49.10 10.15
C ASN A 469 23.28 -50.00 9.07
N THR A 470 23.73 -51.27 9.05
CA THR A 470 22.84 -52.43 9.07
C THR A 470 23.50 -53.54 9.89
N ASN A 471 23.01 -53.79 11.11
CA ASN A 471 22.29 -55.03 11.44
C ASN A 471 22.14 -55.26 12.96
N SER A 472 20.86 -55.35 13.36
CA SER A 472 20.29 -56.35 14.27
C SER A 472 20.51 -56.27 15.80
N ARG A 473 19.38 -56.52 16.49
CA ARG A 473 19.15 -57.10 17.82
C ARG A 473 19.05 -56.18 19.07
N LEU A 474 17.81 -56.16 19.57
CA LEU A 474 17.38 -56.49 20.95
C LEU A 474 18.21 -55.93 22.12
N ILE A 475 17.58 -55.16 23.01
CA ILE A 475 17.33 -55.51 24.43
C ILE A 475 16.66 -54.33 25.17
N SER A 476 15.68 -54.71 25.99
CA SER A 476 14.84 -53.93 26.90
C SER A 476 15.57 -53.19 28.03
N LYS A 477 14.98 -52.08 28.51
CA LYS A 477 14.69 -51.73 29.94
C LYS A 477 14.18 -50.28 29.98
N LYS A 478 12.87 -50.04 30.07
CA LYS A 478 12.02 -49.86 31.27
C LYS A 478 12.37 -48.64 32.16
N SER A 479 11.52 -47.62 32.00
CA SER A 479 10.86 -46.76 33.02
C SER A 479 11.64 -45.71 33.82
N ILE A 480 11.33 -44.44 33.54
CA ILE A 480 10.73 -43.35 34.36
C ILE A 480 10.71 -42.13 33.40
N GLY A 481 9.64 -41.45 33.01
CA GLY A 481 8.32 -41.22 33.58
C GLY A 481 8.03 -39.72 33.58
N ILE A 482 7.99 -39.03 32.41
CA ILE A 482 7.46 -37.66 32.24
C ILE A 482 6.76 -37.56 30.86
N MET A 483 5.58 -36.94 30.86
CA MET A 483 4.54 -36.88 29.82
C MET A 483 5.00 -36.78 28.36
N VAL A 484 4.38 -37.62 27.53
CA VAL A 484 4.38 -37.54 26.06
C VAL A 484 3.58 -36.29 25.63
N TYR A 485 4.25 -35.30 25.05
CA TYR A 485 3.66 -34.45 24.03
C TYR A 485 4.26 -34.87 22.69
N ASN A 486 3.47 -35.59 21.88
CA ASN A 486 3.80 -35.89 20.50
C ASN A 486 3.82 -34.57 19.73
N ASN A 487 5.01 -34.14 19.30
CA ASN A 487 5.14 -33.04 18.34
C ASN A 487 5.93 -33.52 17.12
N SER A 488 5.36 -34.48 16.41
CA SER A 488 5.64 -34.72 14.99
C SER A 488 5.03 -33.57 14.20
N ASN A 489 5.75 -32.45 14.08
CA ASN A 489 5.54 -31.41 13.07
C ASN A 489 6.63 -30.34 13.21
N LYS A 490 7.81 -30.61 12.65
CA LYS A 490 8.74 -29.58 12.20
C LYS A 490 9.72 -30.23 11.25
N TYR A 491 9.94 -29.56 10.11
CA TYR A 491 10.69 -30.00 8.92
C TYR A 491 9.84 -30.52 7.75
N ASP A 492 8.78 -29.79 7.41
CA ASP A 492 8.10 -29.91 6.11
C ASP A 492 7.70 -28.54 5.50
N ASP A 493 8.45 -27.46 5.80
CA ASP A 493 8.16 -26.13 5.26
C ASP A 493 9.40 -25.43 4.70
N ILE A 494 9.88 -25.91 3.55
CA ILE A 494 10.64 -25.06 2.63
C ILE A 494 10.09 -25.32 1.22
N ILE A 495 9.48 -24.27 0.65
CA ILE A 495 8.81 -24.19 -0.66
C ILE A 495 7.35 -24.69 -0.68
N LYS A 496 6.46 -23.90 -0.07
CA LYS A 496 5.12 -23.68 -0.64
C LYS A 496 4.99 -22.20 -0.99
N ILE A 497 4.86 -21.93 -2.28
CA ILE A 497 4.32 -20.67 -2.79
C ILE A 497 2.88 -20.60 -2.26
N PRO A 498 2.44 -19.53 -1.59
CA PRO A 498 1.13 -19.51 -0.94
C PRO A 498 0.01 -19.77 -1.97
N LYS A 499 -0.56 -20.97 -1.89
CA LYS A 499 -1.92 -21.30 -2.33
C LYS A 499 -2.77 -21.09 -1.09
N GLU A 500 -3.36 -19.91 -0.96
CA GLU A 500 -4.59 -19.62 -0.20
C GLU A 500 -4.79 -18.10 -0.20
N LEU A 501 -5.86 -17.70 -0.87
CA LEU A 501 -6.76 -16.59 -0.56
C LEU A 501 -7.76 -16.57 -1.73
N GLY A 502 -8.83 -17.35 -1.53
CA GLY A 502 -10.14 -16.92 -1.98
C GLY A 502 -10.62 -15.74 -1.12
#